data_AF-A0A940XLC7-F1
#
_entry.id   AF-A0A940XLC7-F1
#
_cell.length_a   1.000
_cell.length_b   1.000
_cell.length_c   1.000
_cell.angle_alpha   90.00
_cell.angle_beta   90.00
_cell.angle_gamma   90.00
#
_symmetry.space_group_name_H-M   'P 1'
#
loop_
_entity.id
_entity.type
_entity.pdbx_description
1 polymer ?
#
loop_
_entity_poly.entity_id
_entity_poly.type
_entity_poly.pdbx_seq_one_letter_code
_entity_poly.pdbx_strand_id
1 'polypeptide(L)' 'MKAWRSRVAAVVGAAAVAVVLTGGSASAATDPDGFHHAAGFRDHHTCQVEGTAYMQENRQGYTEFQCRWNNGYWEMWVR' A
#
# COMPACT_ATOMS: atom_id res chain seq x y z
N MET A 1 52.46 -25.30 3.90
CA MET A 1 51.20 -24.93 4.61
C MET A 1 50.06 -25.73 4.02
N LYS A 2 49.20 -26.26 4.89
CA LYS A 2 48.15 -27.25 4.60
C LYS A 2 47.19 -26.74 3.52
N ALA A 3 47.06 -27.49 2.42
CA ALA A 3 46.04 -27.24 1.40
C ALA A 3 44.66 -27.57 1.97
N TRP A 4 43.86 -26.56 2.30
CA TRP A 4 42.47 -26.72 2.69
C TRP A 4 41.60 -26.78 1.44
N ARG A 5 41.27 -28.00 1.02
CA ARG A 5 40.21 -28.24 0.06
C ARG A 5 38.88 -28.15 0.79
N SER A 6 37.96 -27.36 0.26
CA SER A 6 36.50 -27.58 0.26
C SER A 6 35.80 -26.23 0.23
N ARG A 7 35.07 -25.94 -0.86
CA ARG A 7 33.63 -25.63 -0.83
C ARG A 7 32.99 -26.04 -2.17
N VAL A 8 32.37 -27.21 -2.13
CA VAL A 8 31.06 -27.57 -2.72
C VAL A 8 30.09 -26.38 -2.59
N ALA A 9 29.06 -26.11 -3.38
CA ALA A 9 28.57 -26.44 -4.71
C ALA A 9 27.25 -25.63 -4.84
N ALA A 10 26.84 -25.31 -6.07
CA ALA A 10 25.46 -24.95 -6.46
C ALA A 10 24.89 -23.65 -5.82
N VAL A 11 23.98 -22.88 -6.39
CA VAL A 11 22.82 -23.16 -7.23
C VAL A 11 22.57 -21.90 -8.08
N VAL A 12 22.31 -22.09 -9.38
CA VAL A 12 21.66 -21.09 -10.22
C VAL A 12 20.23 -20.94 -9.73
N GLY A 13 19.85 -19.76 -9.29
CA GLY A 13 18.49 -19.48 -8.83
C GLY A 13 18.16 -18.02 -9.02
N ALA A 14 17.94 -17.60 -10.27
CA ALA A 14 17.29 -16.34 -10.55
C ALA A 14 15.81 -16.49 -10.15
N ALA A 15 15.50 -16.22 -8.88
CA ALA A 15 14.13 -15.98 -8.47
C ALA A 15 13.71 -14.62 -9.01
N ALA A 16 13.25 -14.60 -10.27
CA ALA A 16 12.40 -13.52 -10.74
C ALA A 16 11.12 -13.57 -9.90
N VAL A 17 11.08 -12.78 -8.83
CA VAL A 17 9.85 -12.54 -8.08
C VAL A 17 8.96 -11.70 -9.00
N ALA A 18 8.21 -12.38 -9.87
CA ALA A 18 7.02 -11.80 -10.44
C ALA A 18 6.05 -11.61 -9.27
N VAL A 19 6.10 -10.44 -8.63
CA VAL A 19 5.00 -9.98 -7.81
C VAL A 19 3.87 -9.76 -8.78
N VAL A 20 3.09 -10.81 -9.03
CA VAL A 20 1.74 -10.65 -9.53
C VAL A 20 1.04 -9.89 -8.42
N LEU A 21 1.00 -8.57 -8.55
CA LEU A 21 0.03 -7.73 -7.86
C LEU A 21 -1.32 -8.12 -8.47
N THR A 22 -1.78 -9.34 -8.18
CA THR A 22 -3.16 -9.74 -8.35
C THR A 22 -3.94 -8.68 -7.61
N GLY A 23 -4.75 -7.92 -8.35
CA GLY A 23 -5.79 -7.09 -7.79
C GLY A 23 -6.68 -7.97 -6.93
N GLY A 24 -6.31 -8.13 -5.66
CA GLY A 24 -7.21 -8.55 -4.63
C GLY A 24 -8.10 -7.36 -4.39
N SER A 25 -9.39 -7.55 -4.62
CA SER A 25 -10.46 -6.66 -4.19
C SER A 25 -10.03 -6.00 -2.89
N ALA A 26 -9.76 -4.69 -2.92
CA ALA A 26 -9.61 -3.94 -1.69
C ALA A 26 -10.94 -4.15 -0.98
N SER A 27 -10.95 -5.04 0.01
CA SER A 27 -12.11 -5.27 0.84
C SER A 27 -12.50 -3.90 1.34
N ALA A 28 -13.63 -3.39 0.84
CA ALA A 28 -14.23 -2.17 1.33
C ALA A 28 -14.66 -2.48 2.76
N ALA A 29 -13.70 -2.41 3.68
CA ALA A 29 -13.99 -2.32 5.09
C ALA A 29 -14.68 -0.97 5.23
N THR A 30 -16.00 -0.99 5.21
CA THR A 30 -16.79 0.19 5.58
C THR A 30 -16.60 0.34 7.07
N ASP A 31 -15.94 1.42 7.46
CA ASP A 31 -15.83 1.83 8.84
C ASP A 31 -17.25 2.06 9.41
N PRO A 32 -17.51 1.80 10.71
CA PRO A 32 -18.84 2.02 11.30
C PRO A 32 -19.38 3.45 11.11
N ASP A 33 -18.51 4.43 10.90
CA ASP A 33 -18.86 5.83 10.61
C ASP A 33 -19.21 6.10 9.13
N GLY A 34 -19.29 5.05 8.30
CA GLY A 34 -19.67 5.12 6.88
C GLY A 34 -18.53 5.53 5.95
N PHE A 35 -17.30 5.51 6.43
CA PHE A 35 -16.12 5.79 5.61
C PHE A 35 -15.63 4.54 4.88
N HIS A 36 -15.17 4.74 3.66
CA HIS A 36 -14.56 3.71 2.83
C HIS A 36 -13.08 4.01 2.63
N HIS A 37 -12.23 3.00 2.78
CA HIS A 37 -10.81 3.13 2.50
C HIS A 37 -10.57 3.36 1.00
N ALA A 38 -9.94 4.49 0.66
CA ALA A 38 -9.64 4.87 -0.71
C ALA A 38 -8.17 4.60 -1.08
N ALA A 39 -7.21 4.98 -0.22
CA ALA A 39 -5.78 4.87 -0.51
C ALA A 39 -4.92 4.90 0.76
N GLY A 40 -3.64 4.51 0.65
CA GLY A 40 -2.66 4.61 1.74
C GLY A 40 -1.39 5.34 1.30
N PHE A 41 -0.85 6.18 2.19
CA PHE A 41 0.28 7.06 1.94
C PHE A 41 1.31 6.95 3.05
N ARG A 42 2.59 7.16 2.74
CA ARG A 42 3.64 7.13 3.77
C ARG A 42 3.63 8.36 4.67
N ASP A 43 3.24 9.51 4.12
CA ASP A 43 3.37 10.82 4.75
C ASP A 43 2.00 11.47 4.92
N HIS A 44 1.74 12.08 6.09
CA HIS A 44 0.44 12.71 6.39
C HIS A 44 0.13 13.84 5.40
N HIS A 45 1.15 14.62 5.06
CA HIS A 45 1.02 15.74 4.12
C HIS A 45 0.55 15.26 2.74
N THR A 46 1.11 14.16 2.24
CA THR A 46 0.69 13.56 0.97
C THR A 46 -0.75 13.09 1.04
N CYS A 47 -1.17 12.44 2.13
CA CYS A 47 -2.57 12.05 2.31
C CYS A 47 -3.53 13.26 2.24
N GLN A 48 -3.16 14.39 2.85
CA GLN A 48 -3.98 15.60 2.85
C GLN A 48 -4.08 16.25 1.45
N VAL A 49 -2.96 16.33 0.73
CA VAL A 49 -2.92 16.89 -0.62
C VAL A 49 -3.74 16.04 -1.58
N GLU A 50 -3.51 14.72 -1.58
CA GLU A 50 -4.20 13.78 -2.46
C GLU A 50 -5.69 13.70 -2.10
N GLY A 51 -6.05 13.68 -0.81
CA GLY A 51 -7.45 13.69 -0.38
C GLY A 51 -8.19 14.96 -0.78
N THR A 52 -7.54 16.12 -0.68
CA THR A 52 -8.11 17.39 -1.15
C THR A 52 -8.32 17.38 -2.66
N ALA A 53 -7.34 16.91 -3.44
CA ALA A 53 -7.45 16.77 -4.88
C ALA A 53 -8.57 15.80 -5.26
N TYR A 54 -8.68 14.68 -4.54
CA TYR A 54 -9.70 13.66 -4.72
C TYR A 54 -11.12 14.20 -4.50
N MET A 55 -11.31 15.05 -3.47
CA MET A 55 -12.59 15.75 -3.25
C MET A 55 -12.87 16.82 -4.32
N GLN A 56 -11.85 17.55 -4.78
CA GLN A 56 -12.03 18.57 -5.83
C GLN A 56 -12.41 17.96 -7.18
N GLU A 57 -11.83 16.82 -7.52
CA GLU A 57 -12.19 16.12 -8.75
C GLU A 57 -13.60 15.50 -8.68
N ASN A 58 -14.11 15.25 -7.46
CA ASN A 58 -15.47 14.79 -7.12
C ASN A 58 -16.11 13.79 -8.10
N ARG A 59 -15.31 12.89 -8.68
CA ARG A 59 -15.79 11.97 -9.73
C ARG A 59 -16.65 10.84 -9.17
N GLN A 60 -16.59 10.61 -7.87
CA GLN A 60 -17.27 9.51 -7.19
C GLN A 60 -18.37 9.98 -6.21
N GLY A 61 -18.61 11.29 -6.09
CA GLY A 61 -19.69 11.84 -5.27
C GLY A 61 -19.43 11.88 -3.76
N TYR A 62 -18.17 11.67 -3.34
CA TYR A 62 -17.79 11.80 -1.93
C TYR A 62 -17.76 13.27 -1.51
N THR A 63 -18.13 13.51 -0.25
CA THR A 63 -18.29 14.82 0.36
C THR A 63 -17.28 15.09 1.45
N GLU A 64 -16.70 14.05 2.04
CA GLU A 64 -15.73 14.17 3.11
C GLU A 64 -14.60 13.16 2.95
N PHE A 65 -13.38 13.57 3.34
CA PHE A 65 -12.24 12.68 3.45
C PHE A 65 -11.55 12.84 4.80
N GLN A 66 -10.88 11.78 5.24
CA GLN A 66 -10.10 11.75 6.48
C GLN A 66 -8.79 11.00 6.27
N CYS A 67 -7.72 11.53 6.83
CA CYS A 67 -6.42 10.86 6.90
C CYS A 67 -6.26 10.24 8.29
N ARG A 68 -6.23 8.90 8.35
CA ARG A 68 -6.13 8.13 9.59
C ARG A 68 -4.81 7.37 9.61
N TRP A 69 -4.04 7.47 10.69
CA TRP A 69 -2.82 6.69 10.83
C TRP A 69 -3.16 5.25 11.23
N ASN A 70 -2.77 4.29 10.41
CA ASN A 70 -3.02 2.88 10.64
C ASN A 70 -1.85 2.03 10.13
N ASN A 71 -1.45 1.02 10.90
CA ASN A 71 -0.45 0.01 10.52
C ASN A 71 0.84 0.56 9.85
N GLY A 72 1.31 1.74 10.28
CA GLY A 72 2.55 2.35 9.79
C GLY A 72 2.42 3.22 8.54
N TYR A 73 1.19 3.51 8.10
CA TYR A 73 0.90 4.41 6.98
C TYR A 73 -0.33 5.31 7.27
N TRP A 74 -0.47 6.38 6.51
CA TRP A 74 -1.63 7.27 6.52
C TRP A 74 -2.66 6.79 5.50
N GLU A 75 -3.77 6.27 5.99
CA GLU A 75 -4.91 5.86 5.17
C GLU A 75 -5.82 7.04 4.88
N MET A 76 -6.18 7.21 3.61
CA MET A 76 -7.22 8.09 3.14
C MET A 76 -8.54 7.34 3.10
N TRP A 77 -9.50 7.86 3.84
CA TRP A 77 -10.86 7.35 3.97
C TRP A 77 -11.83 8.39 3.42
N VAL A 78 -12.85 7.98 2.67
CA VAL A 78 -13.81 8.89 2.01
C VAL A 78 -15.26 8.46 2.26
N ARG A 79 -16.19 9.42 2.24
CA ARG A 79 -17.64 9.19 2.29
C ARG A 79 -18.41 10.23 1.49
#